data_AF-A0AB34IB38-F1
#
_entry.id   AF-A0AB34IB38-F1
#
_cell.length_a   1.000
_cell.length_b   1.000
_cell.length_c   1.000
_cell.angle_alpha   90.00
_cell.angle_beta   90.00
_cell.angle_gamma   90.00
#
_symmetry.space_group_name_H-M   'P 1'
#
loop_
_entity.id
_entity.type
_entity.pdbx_description
1 polymer ?
#
loop_
_entity_poly.entity_id
_entity_poly.type
_entity_poly.pdbx_seq_one_letter_code
_entity_poly.pdbx_strand_id
1 'polypeptide(L)'
;MAALLLMLSSAPATSPRLATHVGRRSMVVSATGAMLAHRPPLTAAEPTPEFLEAERLRAERQKRLAEGRKAFEKRLKAVSFSASVDDFESATDNLSLYIISNGIPEGVQIKDVVTKVRLAYLDYDTPCTDKRLVCEGPRSRRAEAAYNAFLKELQKRAPAPAGAPPAS
;
A
#
# COMPACT_ATOMS: atom_id res chain seq x y z
N MET A 1 -27.13 -43.27 -42.83
CA MET A 1 -27.48 -41.88 -42.45
C MET A 1 -26.37 -41.01 -43.02
N ALA A 2 -26.50 -40.44 -44.23
CA ALA A 2 -27.13 -39.13 -44.53
C ALA A 2 -26.59 -38.03 -43.57
N ALA A 3 -26.06 -36.88 -43.97
CA ALA A 3 -25.85 -36.16 -45.24
C ALA A 3 -24.78 -35.07 -44.90
N LEU A 4 -23.74 -34.83 -45.71
CA LEU A 4 -23.70 -33.92 -46.86
C LEU A 4 -23.61 -32.41 -46.47
N LEU A 5 -22.56 -31.75 -47.02
CA LEU A 5 -22.44 -30.31 -47.36
C LEU A 5 -22.21 -29.31 -46.20
N LEU A 6 -21.42 -28.24 -46.31
CA LEU A 6 -20.74 -27.61 -47.44
C LEU A 6 -19.64 -26.69 -46.89
N MET A 7 -18.53 -26.63 -47.61
CA MET A 7 -17.58 -25.52 -47.59
C MET A 7 -18.29 -24.19 -47.87
N LEU A 8 -17.97 -23.12 -47.13
CA LEU A 8 -17.99 -21.77 -47.70
C LEU A 8 -17.01 -20.81 -47.01
N SER A 9 -15.95 -20.53 -47.77
CA SER A 9 -15.14 -19.31 -47.83
C SER A 9 -15.72 -18.05 -47.18
N SER A 10 -14.93 -17.34 -46.36
CA SER A 10 -14.67 -15.91 -46.60
C SER A 10 -13.38 -15.45 -45.93
N ALA A 11 -12.52 -14.84 -46.73
CA ALA A 11 -11.31 -14.12 -46.34
C ALA A 11 -11.67 -12.70 -45.81
N PRO A 12 -10.70 -11.89 -45.34
CA PRO A 12 -10.87 -10.91 -44.28
C PRO A 12 -11.56 -9.62 -44.73
N ALA A 13 -12.40 -9.06 -43.86
CA ALA A 13 -12.92 -7.70 -44.01
C ALA A 13 -12.27 -6.78 -42.96
N THR A 14 -11.32 -6.00 -43.44
CA THR A 14 -10.81 -4.77 -42.85
C THR A 14 -11.93 -3.75 -42.68
N SER A 15 -12.14 -3.23 -41.47
CA SER A 15 -12.15 -1.76 -41.22
C SER A 15 -12.53 -1.40 -39.77
N PRO A 16 -12.01 -0.26 -39.28
CA PRO A 16 -12.02 0.11 -37.87
C PRO A 16 -13.30 0.86 -37.50
N ARG A 17 -13.74 0.73 -36.25
CA ARG A 17 -14.62 1.71 -35.62
C ARG A 17 -13.94 2.32 -34.40
N LEU A 18 -13.36 3.48 -34.69
CA LEU A 18 -13.04 4.55 -33.77
C LEU A 18 -14.33 4.98 -33.04
N ALA A 19 -14.31 4.96 -31.71
CA ALA A 19 -15.22 5.74 -30.87
C ALA A 19 -14.52 5.99 -29.53
N THR A 20 -13.58 6.93 -29.46
CA THR A 20 -13.80 8.28 -28.91
C THR A 20 -14.72 8.32 -27.70
N HIS A 21 -14.14 8.09 -26.52
CA HIS A 21 -14.48 8.89 -25.34
C HIS A 21 -13.19 9.50 -24.76
N VAL A 22 -12.66 10.47 -25.51
CA VAL A 22 -11.66 11.42 -25.03
C VAL A 22 -12.38 12.39 -24.10
N GLY A 23 -12.27 12.14 -22.80
CA GLY A 23 -12.74 13.00 -21.73
C GLY A 23 -11.87 14.25 -21.58
N ARG A 24 -12.20 15.27 -22.38
CA ARG A 24 -12.02 16.73 -22.20
C ARG A 24 -11.09 17.19 -21.08
N ARG A 25 -9.86 17.59 -21.45
CA ARG A 25 -9.23 18.92 -21.22
C ARG A 25 -7.73 18.83 -21.53
N SER A 26 -7.41 18.71 -22.82
CA SER A 26 -6.07 19.06 -23.32
C SER A 26 -6.14 20.53 -23.75
N MET A 27 -5.55 21.42 -22.97
CA MET A 27 -5.44 22.84 -23.34
C MET A 27 -4.16 22.99 -24.16
N VAL A 28 -4.30 22.92 -25.48
CA VAL A 28 -3.29 23.35 -26.43
C VAL A 28 -3.29 24.88 -26.41
N VAL A 29 -2.29 25.47 -25.75
CA VAL A 29 -2.00 26.91 -25.87
C VAL A 29 -0.86 27.03 -26.87
N SER A 30 -1.21 27.15 -28.15
CA SER A 30 -0.29 27.61 -29.19
C SER A 30 -0.58 29.08 -29.46
N ALA A 31 0.46 29.90 -29.31
CA ALA A 31 0.43 31.34 -29.45
C ALA A 31 0.19 31.80 -30.89
N THR A 32 -0.60 32.87 -31.07
CA THR A 32 -0.30 34.05 -31.91
C THR A 32 -1.54 34.94 -31.97
N GLY A 33 -1.40 36.20 -31.54
CA GLY A 33 -2.49 37.18 -31.54
C GLY A 33 -2.11 38.41 -30.73
N ALA A 34 -1.36 39.30 -31.35
CA ALA A 34 -1.01 40.60 -30.79
C ALA A 34 -2.26 41.45 -30.56
N MET A 35 -2.61 41.64 -29.29
CA MET A 35 -3.35 42.81 -28.82
C MET A 35 -2.70 43.26 -27.52
N LEU A 36 -2.23 44.51 -27.52
CA LEU A 36 -1.76 45.25 -26.37
C LEU A 36 -2.85 45.28 -25.30
N ALA A 37 -2.80 44.34 -24.37
CA ALA A 37 -3.41 44.46 -23.06
C ALA A 37 -2.26 44.42 -22.06
N HIS A 38 -2.14 45.47 -21.25
CA HIS A 38 -1.22 45.55 -20.12
C HIS A 38 -1.36 44.29 -19.24
N ARG A 39 -0.53 43.29 -19.50
CA ARG A 39 -0.22 42.25 -18.53
C ARG A 39 0.63 42.97 -17.49
N PRO A 40 0.15 43.20 -16.26
CA PRO A 40 1.04 43.66 -15.21
C PRO A 40 2.20 42.66 -15.19
N PRO A 41 3.46 43.13 -15.03
CA PRO A 41 4.56 42.19 -14.88
C PRO A 41 4.14 41.23 -13.77
N LEU A 42 4.18 39.93 -14.05
CA LEU A 42 4.35 38.95 -12.99
C LEU A 42 5.75 39.20 -12.44
N THR A 43 5.89 40.29 -11.68
CA THR A 43 6.92 40.36 -10.66
C THR A 43 6.66 39.13 -9.83
N ALA A 44 7.60 38.17 -9.86
CA ALA A 44 7.67 37.14 -8.86
C ALA A 44 7.54 37.88 -7.53
N ALA A 45 6.37 37.79 -6.90
CA ALA A 45 6.14 38.43 -5.63
C ALA A 45 7.17 37.80 -4.70
N GLU A 46 8.08 38.62 -4.18
CA GLU A 46 9.01 38.21 -3.14
C GLU A 46 8.21 37.43 -2.09
N PRO A 47 8.59 36.18 -1.80
CA PRO A 47 7.79 35.33 -0.92
C PRO A 47 7.67 36.03 0.43
N THR A 48 6.42 36.27 0.86
CA THR A 48 6.18 36.88 2.17
C THR A 48 6.80 35.98 3.25
N PRO A 49 7.33 36.55 4.35
CA PRO A 49 7.92 35.75 5.43
C PRO A 49 6.96 34.69 5.96
N GLU A 50 5.65 34.99 6.00
CA GLU A 50 4.58 34.05 6.37
C GLU A 50 4.48 32.85 5.42
N PHE A 51 4.70 33.05 4.11
CA PHE A 51 4.70 31.96 3.13
C PHE A 51 5.91 31.04 3.33
N LEU A 52 7.09 31.60 3.59
CA LEU A 52 8.30 30.84 3.87
C LEU A 52 8.18 30.01 5.15
N GLU A 53 7.57 30.56 6.20
CA GLU A 53 7.28 29.84 7.44
C GLU A 53 6.26 28.72 7.23
N ALA A 54 5.19 28.98 6.49
CA ALA A 54 4.19 27.97 6.14
C ALA A 54 4.78 26.84 5.28
N GLU A 55 5.68 27.15 4.34
CA GLU A 55 6.40 26.14 3.55
C GLU A 55 7.33 25.29 4.41
N ARG A 56 8.07 25.89 5.34
CA ARG A 56 8.90 25.14 6.30
C ARG A 56 8.07 24.18 7.13
N LEU A 57 6.92 24.65 7.64
CA LEU A 57 6.02 23.84 8.46
C LEU A 57 5.40 22.67 7.68
N ARG A 58 5.08 22.87 6.39
CA ARG A 58 4.67 21.78 5.48
C ARG A 58 5.80 20.78 5.23
N ALA A 59 7.01 21.28 4.96
CA ALA A 59 8.18 20.45 4.72
C ALA A 59 8.56 19.61 5.95
N GLU A 60 8.49 20.18 7.15
CA GLU A 60 8.71 19.47 8.41
C GLU A 60 7.67 18.38 8.66
N ARG A 61 6.39 18.67 8.40
CA ARG A 61 5.33 17.66 8.50
C ARG A 61 5.59 16.50 7.53
N GLN A 62 5.95 16.80 6.28
CA GLN A 62 6.28 15.76 5.29
C GLN A 62 7.50 14.94 5.70
N LYS A 63 8.55 15.58 6.25
CA LYS A 63 9.72 14.87 6.78
C LYS A 63 9.34 13.90 7.90
N ARG A 64 8.55 14.35 8.89
CA ARG A 64 8.08 13.50 9.99
C ARG A 64 7.25 12.32 9.49
N LEU A 65 6.37 12.55 8.51
CA LEU A 65 5.58 11.48 7.89
C LEU A 65 6.48 10.48 7.14
N ALA A 66 7.47 10.96 6.39
CA ALA A 66 8.41 10.13 5.66
C ALA A 66 9.30 9.30 6.61
N GLU A 67 9.79 9.91 7.69
CA GLU A 67 10.55 9.25 8.76
C GLU A 67 9.71 8.19 9.47
N GLY A 68 8.46 8.51 9.82
CA GLY A 68 7.52 7.56 10.39
C GLY A 68 7.24 6.38 9.44
N ARG A 69 7.10 6.64 8.14
CA ARG A 69 6.94 5.57 7.14
C ARG A 69 8.18 4.68 7.05
N LYS A 70 9.38 5.26 7.01
CA LYS A 70 10.65 4.49 7.00
C LYS A 70 10.81 3.67 8.28
N ALA A 71 10.50 4.24 9.43
CA ALA A 71 10.58 3.58 10.73
C ALA A 71 9.60 2.41 10.84
N PHE A 72 8.39 2.56 10.29
CA PHE A 72 7.40 1.49 10.19
C PHE A 72 7.87 0.37 9.24
N GLU A 73 8.34 0.73 8.05
CA GLU A 73 8.78 -0.25 7.05
C GLU A 73 9.99 -1.05 7.54
N LYS A 74 10.92 -0.42 8.26
CA LYS A 74 12.06 -1.10 8.89
C LYS A 74 11.59 -2.21 9.84
N ARG A 75 10.58 -1.94 10.67
CA ARG A 75 10.01 -2.91 11.62
C ARG A 75 9.25 -4.02 10.90
N LEU A 76 8.48 -3.67 9.88
CA LEU A 76 7.78 -4.66 9.06
C LEU A 76 8.75 -5.59 8.33
N LYS A 77 9.88 -5.07 7.86
CA LYS A 77 10.97 -5.88 7.27
C LYS A 77 11.61 -6.82 8.29
N ALA A 78 11.79 -6.38 9.54
CA ALA A 78 12.32 -7.24 10.59
C ALA A 78 11.41 -8.47 10.82
N VAL A 79 10.09 -8.30 10.74
CA VAL A 79 9.14 -9.41 10.81
C VAL A 79 9.24 -10.32 9.57
N SER A 80 9.35 -9.75 8.37
CA SER A 80 9.37 -10.55 7.14
C SER A 80 10.66 -11.33 6.89
N PHE A 81 11.75 -10.98 7.59
CA PHE A 81 13.06 -11.59 7.43
C PHE A 81 13.60 -12.15 8.76
N SER A 82 12.71 -12.51 9.69
CA SER A 82 13.10 -13.14 10.95
C SER A 82 13.75 -14.51 10.69
N ALA A 83 14.91 -14.76 11.30
CA ALA A 83 15.66 -16.00 11.09
C ALA A 83 15.22 -17.13 12.05
N SER A 84 14.57 -16.78 13.16
CA SER A 84 14.14 -17.70 14.21
C SER A 84 12.77 -17.32 14.76
N VAL A 85 12.17 -18.24 15.53
CA VAL A 85 10.90 -17.98 16.24
C VAL A 85 11.04 -16.83 17.24
N ASP A 86 12.16 -16.74 17.96
CA ASP A 86 12.41 -15.67 18.92
C ASP A 86 12.57 -14.30 18.21
N ASP A 87 13.21 -14.27 17.04
CA ASP A 87 13.29 -13.08 16.21
C ASP A 87 11.91 -12.66 15.69
N PHE A 88 11.08 -13.63 15.29
CA PHE A 88 9.72 -13.36 14.83
C PHE A 88 8.85 -12.77 15.93
N GLU A 89 8.86 -13.37 17.13
CA GLU A 89 8.10 -12.90 18.30
C GLU A 89 8.54 -11.48 18.69
N SER A 90 9.85 -11.26 18.86
CA SER A 90 10.36 -9.94 19.22
C SER A 90 10.12 -8.89 18.13
N ALA A 91 10.19 -9.25 16.84
CA ALA A 91 9.90 -8.33 15.74
C ALA A 91 8.40 -7.97 15.66
N THR A 92 7.51 -8.93 15.88
CA THR A 92 6.06 -8.70 15.89
C THR A 92 5.62 -7.87 17.09
N ASP A 93 6.21 -8.08 18.26
CA ASP A 93 6.00 -7.22 19.43
C ASP A 93 6.49 -5.78 19.18
N ASN A 94 7.70 -5.61 18.64
CA ASN A 94 8.24 -4.30 18.30
C ASN A 94 7.39 -3.56 17.25
N LEU A 95 6.84 -4.29 16.27
CA LEU A 95 5.90 -3.72 15.30
C LEU A 95 4.58 -3.31 15.97
N SER A 96 4.05 -4.16 16.86
CA SER A 96 2.83 -3.87 17.64
C SER A 96 3.00 -2.62 18.49
N LEU A 97 4.09 -2.51 19.26
CA LEU A 97 4.39 -1.35 20.10
C LEU A 97 4.53 -0.06 19.28
N TYR A 98 5.10 -0.14 18.09
CA TYR A 98 5.17 1.00 17.18
C TYR A 98 3.78 1.45 16.73
N ILE A 99 2.93 0.51 16.29
CA ILE A 99 1.54 0.79 15.89
C ILE A 99 0.75 1.34 17.07
N ILE A 100 1.06 0.88 18.29
CA ILE A 100 0.43 1.37 19.52
C ILE A 100 0.73 2.85 19.75
N SER A 101 2.00 3.22 19.58
CA SER A 101 2.52 4.54 19.94
C SER A 101 2.31 5.58 18.84
N ASN A 102 2.46 5.19 17.58
CA ASN A 102 2.51 6.10 16.43
C ASN A 102 1.36 5.89 15.43
N GLY A 103 0.59 4.80 15.57
CA GLY A 103 -0.41 4.41 14.58
C GLY A 103 0.20 3.81 13.30
N ILE A 104 -0.67 3.55 12.34
CA ILE A 104 -0.29 3.07 11.00
C ILE A 104 -0.05 4.30 10.11
N PRO A 105 1.13 4.43 9.46
CA PRO A 105 1.40 5.57 8.60
C PRO A 105 0.39 5.71 7.46
N GLU A 106 0.08 6.96 7.08
CA GLU A 106 -0.83 7.24 5.97
C GLU A 106 -0.39 6.54 4.68
N GLY A 107 -1.35 5.99 3.93
CA GLY A 107 -1.12 5.29 2.66
C GLY A 107 -0.66 3.83 2.81
N VAL A 108 -0.46 3.31 4.02
CA VAL A 108 -0.21 1.88 4.26
C VAL A 108 -1.53 1.16 4.48
N GLN A 109 -1.80 0.11 3.69
CA GLN A 109 -3.01 -0.70 3.86
C GLN A 109 -2.81 -1.75 4.96
N ILE A 110 -3.75 -1.82 5.91
CA ILE A 110 -3.73 -2.81 7.00
C ILE A 110 -3.68 -4.24 6.45
N LYS A 111 -4.43 -4.51 5.37
CA LYS A 111 -4.46 -5.82 4.70
C LYS A 111 -3.08 -6.25 4.20
N ASP A 112 -2.28 -5.34 3.67
CA ASP A 112 -0.94 -5.64 3.18
C ASP A 112 0.01 -5.97 4.33
N VAL A 113 -0.11 -5.24 5.45
CA VAL A 113 0.66 -5.50 6.67
C VAL A 113 0.33 -6.89 7.20
N VAL A 114 -0.97 -7.21 7.37
CA VAL A 114 -1.43 -8.53 7.81
C VAL A 114 -0.93 -9.63 6.88
N THR A 115 -1.01 -9.41 5.57
CA THR A 115 -0.55 -10.38 4.57
C THR A 115 0.95 -10.64 4.70
N LYS A 116 1.77 -9.59 4.86
CA LYS A 116 3.23 -9.74 5.04
C LYS A 116 3.59 -10.48 6.32
N VAL A 117 2.94 -10.14 7.43
CA VAL A 117 3.17 -10.83 8.70
C VAL A 117 2.70 -12.28 8.62
N ARG A 118 1.58 -12.55 7.95
CA ARG A 118 1.09 -13.91 7.71
C ARG A 118 2.07 -14.72 6.86
N LEU A 119 2.62 -14.14 5.79
CA LEU A 119 3.62 -14.83 4.95
C LEU A 119 4.85 -15.21 5.77
N ALA A 120 5.35 -14.31 6.63
CA ALA A 120 6.47 -14.62 7.51
C ALA A 120 6.11 -15.69 8.57
N TYR A 121 4.87 -15.70 9.05
CA TYR A 121 4.39 -16.76 9.94
C TYR A 121 4.36 -18.14 9.25
N LEU A 122 4.01 -18.21 7.96
CA LEU A 122 3.91 -19.47 7.23
C LEU A 122 5.24 -20.22 7.13
N ASP A 123 6.37 -19.51 7.19
CA ASP A 123 7.71 -20.12 7.25
C ASP A 123 7.90 -20.98 8.51
N TYR A 124 7.08 -20.75 9.54
CA TYR A 124 7.05 -21.52 10.79
C TYR A 124 5.87 -22.51 10.89
N ASP A 125 5.05 -22.69 9.84
CA ASP A 125 3.77 -23.45 9.85
C ASP A 125 3.81 -24.78 9.06
N THR A 126 4.92 -25.12 8.38
CA THR A 126 5.03 -26.27 7.44
C THR A 126 5.58 -27.57 8.06
N PRO A 127 4.83 -28.68 8.22
CA PRO A 127 5.18 -29.87 9.03
C PRO A 127 6.60 -30.46 8.79
N CYS A 128 7.30 -30.78 9.89
CA CYS A 128 8.66 -31.33 9.91
C CYS A 128 8.67 -32.73 9.23
N THR A 129 9.47 -32.91 8.18
CA THR A 129 9.49 -34.17 7.42
C THR A 129 10.33 -35.30 8.04
N ASP A 130 11.18 -35.04 9.04
CA ASP A 130 12.14 -36.04 9.55
C ASP A 130 12.10 -36.31 11.07
N LYS A 131 12.08 -37.60 11.42
CA LYS A 131 11.94 -38.18 12.77
C LYS A 131 13.22 -38.14 13.62
N ARG A 132 13.95 -37.02 13.68
CA ARG A 132 15.14 -36.88 14.56
C ARG A 132 15.07 -35.63 15.45
N LEU A 133 14.44 -35.83 16.60
CA LEU A 133 14.73 -35.29 17.95
C LEU A 133 15.02 -33.81 18.22
N VAL A 134 15.17 -32.92 17.24
CA VAL A 134 15.09 -31.46 17.46
C VAL A 134 14.49 -30.83 16.19
N CYS A 135 13.16 -30.74 16.14
CA CYS A 135 12.52 -29.83 15.20
C CYS A 135 12.46 -28.45 15.86
N GLU A 136 13.38 -27.56 15.50
CA GLU A 136 13.29 -26.11 15.72
C GLU A 136 12.37 -25.41 14.68
N GLY A 137 11.56 -26.19 13.97
CA GLY A 137 10.34 -25.77 13.27
C GLY A 137 9.22 -26.77 13.60
N PRO A 138 8.15 -26.91 12.82
CA PRO A 138 7.08 -26.01 12.38
C PRO A 138 5.74 -26.36 13.07
N ARG A 139 4.78 -25.42 13.12
CA ARG A 139 3.71 -25.26 14.14
C ARG A 139 4.24 -24.80 15.50
N SER A 140 5.14 -23.81 15.47
CA SER A 140 5.55 -23.14 16.71
C SER A 140 4.35 -22.47 17.36
N ARG A 141 3.88 -23.02 18.49
CA ARG A 141 2.82 -22.39 19.31
C ARG A 141 3.18 -20.97 19.73
N ARG A 142 4.48 -20.68 19.86
CA ARG A 142 4.99 -19.33 20.16
C ARG A 142 4.81 -18.39 18.97
N ALA A 143 5.19 -18.81 17.76
CA ALA A 143 4.96 -18.02 16.55
C ALA A 143 3.45 -17.80 16.30
N GLU A 144 2.63 -18.84 16.52
CA GLU A 144 1.18 -18.75 16.42
C GLU A 144 0.59 -17.78 17.46
N ALA A 145 1.06 -17.85 18.72
CA ALA A 145 0.63 -16.94 19.78
C ALA A 145 1.00 -15.48 19.46
N ALA A 146 2.24 -15.23 19.02
CA ALA A 146 2.72 -13.91 18.63
C ALA A 146 1.92 -13.34 17.44
N TYR A 147 1.69 -14.16 16.41
CA TYR A 147 0.87 -13.79 15.26
C TYR A 147 -0.57 -13.43 15.68
N ASN A 148 -1.20 -14.27 16.51
CA ASN A 148 -2.56 -14.02 16.99
C ASN A 148 -2.65 -12.79 17.91
N ALA A 149 -1.64 -12.54 18.74
CA ALA A 149 -1.56 -11.35 19.57
C ALA A 149 -1.45 -10.08 18.70
N PHE A 150 -0.58 -10.11 17.69
CA PHE A 150 -0.46 -9.04 16.70
C PHE A 150 -1.78 -8.74 15.98
N LEU A 151 -2.49 -9.78 15.52
CA LEU A 151 -3.79 -9.60 14.87
C LEU A 151 -4.82 -8.96 15.79
N LYS A 152 -4.87 -9.36 17.06
CA LYS A 152 -5.78 -8.76 18.06
C LYS A 152 -5.47 -7.27 18.26
N GLU A 153 -4.19 -6.91 18.36
CA GLU A 153 -3.80 -5.50 18.50
C GLU A 153 -4.13 -4.68 17.25
N LEU A 154 -3.96 -5.24 16.05
CA LEU A 154 -4.39 -4.59 14.82
C LEU A 154 -5.90 -4.41 14.75
N GLN A 155 -6.70 -5.40 15.17
CA GLN A 155 -8.16 -5.33 15.16
C GLN A 155 -8.68 -4.23 16.09
N LYS A 156 -8.07 -4.05 17.27
CA LYS A 156 -8.41 -2.94 18.19
C LYS A 156 -8.18 -1.56 17.58
N ARG A 157 -7.32 -1.46 16.56
CA ARG A 157 -6.88 -0.19 15.96
C ARG A 157 -7.38 0.02 14.53
N ALA A 158 -7.93 -1.00 13.91
CA ALA A 158 -8.60 -0.87 12.64
C ALA A 158 -9.86 0.00 12.85
N PRO A 159 -10.07 1.06 12.05
CA PRO A 159 -11.32 1.80 12.11
C PRO A 159 -12.47 0.82 11.83
N ALA A 160 -13.51 0.86 12.68
CA ALA A 160 -14.70 0.04 12.49
C ALA A 160 -15.22 0.21 11.05
N PRO A 161 -15.66 -0.87 10.38
CA PRO A 161 -16.26 -0.73 9.06
C PRO A 161 -17.41 0.26 9.18
N ALA A 162 -17.38 1.33 8.38
CA ALA A 162 -18.41 2.34 8.34
C ALA A 162 -19.77 1.65 8.10
N GLY A 163 -20.58 1.52 9.16
CA GLY A 163 -21.87 0.83 9.12
C GLY A 163 -22.14 -0.18 10.24
N ALA A 164 -21.21 -0.44 11.16
CA ALA A 164 -21.52 -1.26 12.34
C ALA A 164 -22.37 -0.44 13.33
N PRO A 165 -23.60 -0.86 13.70
CA PRO A 165 -24.37 -0.20 14.74
C PRO A 165 -23.61 -0.29 16.08
N PRO A 166 -23.72 0.73 16.95
CA PRO A 166 -23.11 0.68 18.27
C PRO A 166 -23.65 -0.54 19.02
N ALA A 167 -22.74 -1.38 19.52
CA ALA A 167 -23.11 -2.44 20.44
C ALA A 167 -23.62 -1.78 21.74
N SER A 168 -24.93 -1.83 21.92
CA SER A 168 -25.66 -1.45 23.14
C SER A 168 -25.45 -2.47 24.25
#